data_AF-A0A5B9E726-F1
#
_entry.id   AF-A0A5B9E726-F1
#
_cell.length_a   1.000
_cell.length_b   1.000
_cell.length_c   1.000
_cell.angle_alpha   90.00
_cell.angle_beta   90.00
_cell.angle_gamma   90.00
#
_symmetry.space_group_name_H-M   'P 1'
#
loop_
_entity.id
_entity.type
_entity.pdbx_description
1 polymer ?
#
loop_
_entity_poly.entity_id
_entity_poly.type
_entity_poly.pdbx_seq_one_letter_code
_entity_poly.pdbx_strand_id
1 'polypeptide(L)'
;MLRVSTLLLFCSLAAYAQDGFEAASIHPTKESVPNERDGAISAAHGTLRLHDVTLKSCIHYAYGISTAQIVGGTNLSGERYDILATAGRDLGDAELRRMLQGLLAERFHLTLHHEQREMRGYVLSAAPGGVKDSAAMHTAAAEGEPTHQNSEIGFTARSFTMKDLAAYLASPLDGPVADETGLSGRYDIAVDFRRYVNTGPTTQEERPSVMSVLSAALKGELGLQLAAKKGMYDVVVVDHVEAPSGN
;
A
#
# COMPACT_ATOMS: atom_id res chain seq x y z
N MET A 1 66.47 -20.94 -9.30
CA MET A 1 65.10 -21.44 -9.55
C MET A 1 64.16 -20.71 -8.60
N LEU A 2 63.25 -19.92 -9.20
CA LEU A 2 62.31 -19.01 -8.55
C LEU A 2 61.34 -19.75 -7.60
N ARG A 3 61.15 -19.26 -6.38
CA ARG A 3 59.97 -19.58 -5.56
C ARG A 3 58.92 -18.49 -5.81
N VAL A 4 57.84 -18.88 -6.48
CA VAL A 4 56.69 -18.01 -6.77
C VAL A 4 55.83 -17.93 -5.51
N SER A 5 55.71 -16.72 -4.96
CA SER A 5 54.73 -16.37 -3.93
C SER A 5 53.36 -16.19 -4.58
N THR A 6 52.43 -17.11 -4.34
CA THR A 6 51.03 -16.95 -4.74
C THR A 6 50.24 -16.40 -3.56
N LEU A 7 50.09 -15.07 -3.53
CA LEU A 7 49.17 -14.37 -2.64
C LEU A 7 47.75 -14.55 -3.23
N LEU A 8 46.96 -15.47 -2.68
CA LEU A 8 45.54 -15.62 -3.02
C LEU A 8 44.76 -14.49 -2.35
N LEU A 9 44.69 -13.35 -3.02
CA LEU A 9 43.75 -12.28 -2.72
C LEU A 9 42.45 -12.57 -3.48
N PHE A 10 41.59 -13.43 -2.95
CA PHE A 10 40.21 -13.51 -3.44
C PHE A 10 39.37 -12.46 -2.70
N CYS A 11 39.13 -11.37 -3.44
CA CYS A 11 38.16 -10.33 -3.15
C CYS A 11 36.87 -10.90 -2.55
N SER A 12 36.50 -10.41 -1.36
CA SER A 12 35.16 -10.55 -0.79
C SER A 12 34.12 -9.96 -1.75
N LEU A 13 33.48 -10.80 -2.55
CA LEU A 13 32.18 -10.51 -3.16
C LEU A 13 31.10 -10.86 -2.12
N ALA A 14 31.01 -10.02 -1.09
CA ALA A 14 29.92 -10.05 -0.12
C ALA A 14 29.50 -8.61 0.17
N ALA A 15 28.99 -7.93 -0.84
CA ALA A 15 28.33 -6.64 -0.69
C ALA A 15 27.59 -6.27 -1.98
N TYR A 16 26.53 -7.02 -2.34
CA TYR A 16 25.47 -6.53 -3.25
C TYR A 16 24.11 -7.19 -3.02
N ALA A 17 23.93 -7.91 -1.90
CA ALA A 17 22.66 -8.52 -1.52
C ALA A 17 21.83 -7.63 -0.56
N GLN A 18 22.18 -6.35 -0.35
CA GLN A 18 21.54 -5.58 0.72
C GLN A 18 20.18 -4.94 0.36
N ASP A 19 19.84 -4.79 -0.92
CA ASP A 19 18.67 -4.00 -1.36
C ASP A 19 17.56 -4.78 -2.09
N GLY A 20 17.66 -6.11 -2.17
CA GLY A 20 16.71 -6.97 -2.88
C GLY A 20 16.39 -8.27 -2.15
N PHE A 21 15.46 -9.07 -2.68
CA PHE A 21 15.14 -10.39 -2.13
C PHE A 21 16.33 -11.34 -2.32
N GLU A 22 16.62 -12.17 -1.31
CA GLU A 22 17.64 -13.23 -1.42
C GLU A 22 17.23 -14.27 -2.47
N ALA A 23 15.94 -14.62 -2.49
CA ALA A 23 15.35 -15.46 -3.52
C ALA A 23 13.95 -14.99 -3.88
N ALA A 24 13.61 -15.05 -5.15
CA ALA A 24 12.28 -14.78 -5.66
C ALA A 24 11.95 -15.71 -6.84
N SER A 25 10.71 -16.18 -6.88
CA SER A 25 10.17 -16.96 -7.99
C SER A 25 8.88 -16.33 -8.48
N ILE A 26 8.73 -16.23 -9.79
CA ILE A 26 7.51 -15.77 -10.46
C ILE A 26 7.06 -16.87 -11.42
N HIS A 27 5.78 -17.23 -11.35
CA HIS A 27 5.17 -18.22 -12.23
C HIS A 27 3.76 -17.78 -12.65
N PRO A 28 3.31 -18.11 -13.87
CA PRO A 28 1.89 -17.99 -14.20
C PRO A 28 1.04 -18.82 -13.24
N THR A 29 -0.04 -18.24 -12.74
CA THR A 29 -0.95 -18.92 -11.81
C THR A 29 -1.67 -20.05 -12.52
N LYS A 30 -1.73 -21.22 -11.85
CA LYS A 30 -2.43 -22.42 -12.36
C LYS A 30 -3.84 -22.56 -11.81
N GLU A 31 -4.07 -22.06 -10.60
CA GLU A 31 -5.34 -22.18 -9.87
C GLU A 31 -5.73 -20.81 -9.34
N SER A 32 -6.94 -20.37 -9.66
CA SER A 32 -7.46 -19.09 -9.17
C SER A 32 -7.92 -19.21 -7.72
N VAL A 33 -7.79 -18.15 -6.94
CA VAL A 33 -8.36 -18.05 -5.60
C VAL A 33 -9.89 -17.88 -5.72
N PRO A 34 -10.71 -18.81 -5.18
CA PRO A 34 -12.15 -18.73 -5.32
C PRO A 34 -12.71 -17.47 -4.66
N ASN A 35 -13.62 -16.78 -5.37
CA ASN A 35 -14.29 -15.55 -4.92
C ASN A 35 -13.37 -14.34 -4.67
N GLU A 36 -12.09 -14.41 -5.06
CA GLU A 36 -11.15 -13.31 -4.88
C GLU A 36 -10.86 -12.66 -6.24
N ARG A 37 -11.14 -11.36 -6.37
CA ARG A 37 -10.98 -10.67 -7.64
C ARG A 37 -9.55 -10.23 -7.91
N ASP A 38 -8.77 -9.95 -6.88
CA ASP A 38 -7.46 -9.32 -7.01
C ASP A 38 -6.28 -10.20 -6.56
N GLY A 39 -6.57 -11.44 -6.15
CA GLY A 39 -5.61 -12.40 -5.61
C GLY A 39 -5.39 -12.25 -4.10
N ALA A 40 -4.50 -13.07 -3.55
CA ALA A 40 -4.15 -13.04 -2.13
C ALA A 40 -2.72 -12.55 -1.94
N ILE A 41 -2.52 -11.53 -1.09
CA ILE A 41 -1.21 -11.00 -0.74
C ILE A 41 -0.99 -11.19 0.76
N SER A 42 0.14 -11.80 1.14
CA SER A 42 0.59 -11.86 2.53
C SER A 42 2.06 -11.50 2.63
N ALA A 43 2.39 -10.70 3.64
CA ALA A 43 3.74 -10.27 3.95
C ALA A 43 3.99 -10.45 5.44
N ALA A 44 4.96 -11.29 5.78
CA ALA A 44 5.32 -11.55 7.16
C ALA A 44 6.74 -12.09 7.25
N HIS A 45 7.47 -11.65 8.27
CA HIS A 45 8.77 -12.20 8.65
C HIS A 45 9.78 -12.27 7.50
N GLY A 46 9.92 -11.18 6.73
CA GLY A 46 10.81 -11.14 5.57
C GLY A 46 10.37 -11.97 4.36
N THR A 47 9.16 -12.53 4.39
CA THR A 47 8.61 -13.32 3.29
C THR A 47 7.39 -12.64 2.71
N LEU A 48 7.36 -12.55 1.39
CA LEU A 48 6.27 -12.00 0.61
C LEU A 48 5.68 -13.11 -0.28
N ARG A 49 4.37 -13.35 -0.14
CA ARG A 49 3.61 -14.30 -0.95
C ARG A 49 2.46 -13.58 -1.63
N LEU A 50 2.45 -13.59 -2.95
CA LEU A 50 1.33 -13.15 -3.77
C LEU A 50 0.85 -14.35 -4.57
N HIS A 51 -0.44 -14.65 -4.49
CA HIS A 51 -1.04 -15.78 -5.18
C HIS A 51 -2.21 -15.30 -6.03
N ASP A 52 -2.24 -15.74 -7.28
CA ASP A 52 -3.29 -15.38 -8.23
C ASP A 52 -3.44 -13.85 -8.38
N VAL A 53 -2.33 -13.15 -8.54
CA VAL A 53 -2.31 -11.68 -8.65
C VAL A 53 -2.04 -11.22 -10.07
N THR A 54 -2.62 -10.10 -10.47
CA THR A 54 -2.22 -9.41 -11.71
C THR A 54 -1.02 -8.51 -11.46
N LEU A 55 -0.29 -8.10 -12.50
CA LEU A 55 0.76 -7.09 -12.34
C LEU A 55 0.19 -5.78 -11.79
N LYS A 56 -1.04 -5.41 -12.17
CA LYS A 56 -1.73 -4.25 -11.61
C LYS A 56 -1.92 -4.36 -10.09
N SER A 57 -2.27 -5.55 -9.59
CA SER A 57 -2.37 -5.84 -8.15
C SER A 57 -1.01 -5.73 -7.45
N CYS A 58 0.06 -6.22 -8.09
CA CYS A 58 1.43 -6.09 -7.58
C CYS A 58 1.85 -4.62 -7.46
N ILE A 59 1.58 -3.80 -8.47
CA ILE A 59 1.89 -2.36 -8.45
C ILE A 59 1.07 -1.64 -7.38
N HIS A 60 -0.24 -1.92 -7.29
CA HIS A 60 -1.13 -1.41 -6.25
C HIS A 60 -0.53 -1.65 -4.84
N TYR A 61 -0.11 -2.88 -4.57
CA TYR A 61 0.50 -3.23 -3.30
C TYR A 61 1.89 -2.61 -3.12
N ALA A 62 2.79 -2.69 -4.12
CA ALA A 62 4.15 -2.18 -4.02
C ALA A 62 4.23 -0.67 -3.76
N TYR A 63 3.30 0.11 -4.33
CA TYR A 63 3.28 1.57 -4.23
C TYR A 63 2.26 2.11 -3.24
N GLY A 64 1.35 1.27 -2.71
CA GLY A 64 0.34 1.70 -1.73
C GLY A 64 -0.67 2.69 -2.30
N ILE A 65 -1.04 2.54 -3.56
CA ILE A 65 -1.96 3.44 -4.30
C ILE A 65 -3.17 2.67 -4.81
N SER A 66 -4.33 3.30 -4.99
CA SER A 66 -5.51 2.63 -5.58
C SER A 66 -5.20 2.09 -6.99
N THR A 67 -5.82 0.98 -7.38
CA THR A 67 -5.74 0.46 -8.77
C THR A 67 -6.29 1.46 -9.80
N ALA A 68 -7.15 2.40 -9.38
CA ALA A 68 -7.62 3.50 -10.21
C ALA A 68 -6.53 4.55 -10.51
N GLN A 69 -5.50 4.66 -9.64
CA GLN A 69 -4.34 5.55 -9.81
C GLN A 69 -3.23 4.94 -10.69
N ILE A 70 -3.41 3.69 -11.15
CA ILE A 70 -2.49 3.02 -12.06
C ILE A 70 -3.02 3.21 -13.47
N VAL A 71 -2.29 3.99 -14.27
CA VAL A 71 -2.67 4.38 -15.62
C VAL A 71 -1.58 4.01 -16.62
N GLY A 72 -1.92 3.89 -17.91
CA GLY A 72 -0.98 3.43 -18.92
C GLY A 72 -0.70 1.93 -18.82
N GLY A 73 0.39 1.50 -19.45
CA GLY A 73 0.75 0.10 -19.61
C GLY A 73 -0.24 -0.70 -20.48
N THR A 74 0.24 -1.78 -21.11
CA THR A 74 -0.62 -2.73 -21.80
C THR A 74 -0.79 -3.99 -20.96
N ASN A 75 -1.99 -4.55 -20.95
CA ASN A 75 -2.30 -5.87 -20.36
C ASN A 75 -1.96 -6.07 -18.86
N LEU A 76 -1.95 -5.01 -18.05
CA LEU A 76 -1.59 -5.10 -16.62
C LEU A 76 -2.54 -5.98 -15.78
N SER A 77 -3.76 -6.21 -16.25
CA SER A 77 -4.80 -7.00 -15.58
C SER A 77 -5.12 -8.32 -16.30
N GLY A 78 -4.36 -8.69 -17.33
CA GLY A 78 -4.63 -9.89 -18.12
C GLY A 78 -4.06 -11.15 -17.48
N GLU A 79 -2.72 -11.24 -17.46
CA GLU A 79 -2.04 -12.41 -16.90
C GLU A 79 -1.96 -12.35 -15.37
N ARG A 80 -1.99 -13.55 -14.77
CA ARG A 80 -1.99 -13.77 -13.32
C ARG A 80 -0.78 -14.58 -12.92
N TYR A 81 -0.20 -14.21 -11.79
CA TYR A 81 1.07 -14.71 -11.32
C TYR A 81 1.01 -15.15 -9.85
N ASP A 82 1.78 -16.18 -9.55
CA ASP A 82 2.18 -16.57 -8.22
C ASP A 82 3.62 -16.07 -8.00
N ILE A 83 3.82 -15.24 -6.97
CA ILE A 83 5.10 -14.66 -6.59
C ILE A 83 5.42 -15.08 -5.16
N LEU A 84 6.56 -15.73 -4.98
CA LEU A 84 7.14 -16.03 -3.68
C LEU A 84 8.51 -15.38 -3.60
N ALA A 85 8.74 -14.54 -2.59
CA ALA A 85 10.00 -13.87 -2.39
C ALA A 85 10.41 -13.86 -0.90
N THR A 86 11.69 -14.06 -0.62
CA THR A 86 12.25 -14.09 0.74
C THR A 86 13.49 -13.21 0.85
N ALA A 87 13.58 -12.44 1.93
CA ALA A 87 14.65 -11.49 2.15
C ALA A 87 15.84 -12.07 2.96
N GLY A 88 15.72 -13.30 3.48
CA GLY A 88 16.75 -13.91 4.32
C GLY A 88 16.87 -13.32 5.73
N ARG A 89 16.06 -12.31 6.05
CA ARG A 89 16.05 -11.58 7.32
C ARG A 89 14.63 -11.11 7.65
N ASP A 90 14.35 -10.92 8.93
CA ASP A 90 13.06 -10.41 9.38
C ASP A 90 12.91 -8.95 8.93
N LEU A 91 11.87 -8.67 8.15
CA LEU A 91 11.54 -7.35 7.60
C LEU A 91 10.03 -7.11 7.70
N GLY A 92 9.66 -5.84 7.87
CA GLY A 92 8.28 -5.37 7.88
C GLY A 92 7.68 -5.21 6.48
N ASP A 93 6.36 -5.03 6.43
CA ASP A 93 5.57 -4.87 5.19
C ASP A 93 6.09 -3.70 4.31
N ALA A 94 6.45 -2.57 4.92
CA ALA A 94 6.95 -1.41 4.20
C ALA A 94 8.27 -1.68 3.46
N GLU A 95 9.16 -2.46 4.07
CA GLU A 95 10.44 -2.85 3.48
C GLU A 95 10.23 -3.87 2.36
N LEU A 96 9.33 -4.84 2.57
CA LEU A 96 8.95 -5.83 1.56
C LEU A 96 8.28 -5.19 0.33
N ARG A 97 7.45 -4.16 0.51
CA ARG A 97 6.89 -3.37 -0.61
C ARG A 97 7.97 -2.69 -1.43
N ARG A 98 8.97 -2.06 -0.78
CA ARG A 98 10.11 -1.44 -1.48
C ARG A 98 10.92 -2.48 -2.26
N MET A 99 11.18 -3.63 -1.67
CA MET A 99 11.88 -4.72 -2.35
C MET A 99 11.07 -5.28 -3.53
N LEU A 100 9.74 -5.34 -3.41
CA LEU A 100 8.87 -5.72 -4.52
C LEU A 100 8.96 -4.71 -5.68
N GLN A 101 9.06 -3.40 -5.43
CA GLN A 101 9.27 -2.42 -6.51
C GLN A 101 10.52 -2.76 -7.34
N GLY A 102 11.63 -3.09 -6.67
CA GLY A 102 12.86 -3.53 -7.32
C GLY A 102 12.68 -4.83 -8.11
N LEU A 103 12.01 -5.83 -7.51
CA LEU A 103 11.72 -7.10 -8.19
C LEU A 103 10.86 -6.90 -9.45
N LEU A 104 9.84 -6.03 -9.39
CA LEU A 104 8.99 -5.74 -10.55
C LEU A 104 9.77 -5.02 -11.66
N ALA A 105 10.62 -4.07 -11.30
CA ALA A 105 11.50 -3.37 -12.25
C ALA A 105 12.48 -4.35 -12.92
N GLU A 106 13.08 -5.27 -12.16
CA GLU A 106 14.04 -6.25 -12.69
C GLU A 106 13.35 -7.30 -13.58
N ARG A 107 12.27 -7.91 -13.09
CA ARG A 107 11.69 -9.09 -13.73
C ARG A 107 10.73 -8.75 -14.85
N PHE A 108 9.92 -7.72 -14.69
CA PHE A 108 8.94 -7.28 -15.70
C PHE A 108 9.46 -6.11 -16.55
N HIS A 109 10.72 -5.69 -16.36
CA HIS A 109 11.27 -4.47 -16.99
C HIS A 109 10.37 -3.25 -16.75
N LEU A 110 9.71 -3.20 -15.59
CA LEU A 110 8.72 -2.18 -15.25
C LEU A 110 9.41 -0.81 -15.15
N THR A 111 8.96 0.14 -15.96
CA THR A 111 9.29 1.55 -15.82
C THR A 111 8.02 2.37 -15.64
N LEU A 112 8.12 3.41 -14.81
CA LEU A 112 7.00 4.26 -14.44
C LEU A 112 7.45 5.65 -14.04
N HIS A 113 6.50 6.59 -14.05
CA HIS A 113 6.65 7.92 -13.50
C HIS A 113 5.37 8.38 -12.79
N HIS A 114 5.50 9.46 -12.02
CA HIS A 114 4.39 10.09 -11.31
C HIS A 114 3.86 11.30 -12.09
N GLU A 115 2.54 11.47 -12.13
CA GLU A 115 1.88 12.62 -12.73
C GLU A 115 0.69 13.05 -11.86
N GLN A 116 0.36 14.34 -11.86
CA GLN A 116 -0.91 14.82 -11.31
C GLN A 116 -2.01 14.73 -12.35
N ARG A 117 -3.07 13.96 -12.06
CA ARG A 117 -4.21 13.79 -12.98
C ARG A 117 -5.54 14.12 -12.33
N GLU A 118 -6.39 14.83 -13.07
CA GLU A 118 -7.77 15.06 -12.64
C GLU A 118 -8.59 13.78 -12.81
N MET A 119 -9.12 13.25 -11.71
CA MET A 119 -10.00 12.07 -11.74
C MET A 119 -11.05 12.13 -10.62
N ARG A 120 -11.97 11.16 -10.60
CA ARG A 120 -12.92 11.00 -9.49
C ARG A 120 -12.21 10.29 -8.33
N GLY A 121 -12.49 10.75 -7.13
CA GLY A 121 -11.98 10.13 -5.91
C GLY A 121 -12.62 10.79 -4.70
N TYR A 122 -11.85 10.86 -3.63
CA TYR A 122 -12.25 11.44 -2.37
C TYR A 122 -11.26 12.50 -1.92
N VAL A 123 -11.73 13.45 -1.14
CA VAL A 123 -10.88 14.45 -0.52
C VAL A 123 -11.11 14.44 0.97
N LEU A 124 -9.99 14.39 1.69
CA LEU A 124 -9.90 14.54 3.12
C LEU A 124 -9.51 15.99 3.44
N SER A 125 -10.38 16.72 4.12
CA SER A 125 -10.15 18.11 4.51
C SER A 125 -10.50 18.35 5.97
N ALA A 126 -10.16 19.50 6.54
CA ALA A 126 -10.69 19.89 7.84
C ALA A 126 -12.23 20.07 7.76
N ALA A 127 -12.97 19.59 8.76
CA ALA A 127 -14.40 19.85 8.86
C ALA A 127 -14.66 21.28 9.36
N PRO A 128 -15.87 21.83 9.12
CA PRO A 128 -16.31 23.06 9.79
C PRO A 128 -16.20 22.92 11.31
N GLY A 129 -15.46 23.84 11.95
CA GLY A 129 -15.10 23.74 13.37
C GLY A 129 -13.65 23.29 13.62
N GLY A 130 -12.94 22.93 12.56
CA GLY A 130 -11.53 22.56 12.63
C GLY A 130 -11.30 21.12 13.06
N VAL A 131 -10.02 20.76 13.04
CA VAL A 131 -9.52 19.46 13.44
C VAL A 131 -9.59 19.35 14.96
N LYS A 132 -10.02 18.21 15.47
CA LYS A 132 -10.14 17.98 16.91
C LYS A 132 -8.83 17.41 17.44
N ASP A 133 -8.19 18.12 18.36
CA ASP A 133 -7.27 17.48 19.30
C ASP A 133 -8.13 16.72 20.31
N SER A 134 -8.11 15.40 20.22
CA SER A 134 -9.05 14.54 20.95
C SER A 134 -8.37 13.25 21.38
N ALA A 135 -9.05 12.46 22.21
CA ALA A 135 -8.58 11.12 22.55
C ALA A 135 -8.39 10.22 21.30
N ALA A 136 -9.06 10.54 20.19
CA ALA A 136 -8.97 9.80 18.94
C ALA A 136 -7.84 10.29 18.02
N MET A 137 -7.30 11.50 18.23
CA MET A 137 -6.14 11.99 17.50
C MET A 137 -5.40 13.08 18.24
N HIS A 138 -4.10 12.87 18.38
CA HIS A 138 -3.17 13.86 18.94
C HIS A 138 -1.86 13.84 18.16
N THR A 139 -1.07 14.91 18.30
CA THR A 139 0.29 14.96 17.71
C THR A 139 1.16 13.85 18.30
N ALA A 140 1.89 13.15 17.44
CA ALA A 140 2.84 12.12 17.86
C ALA A 140 4.11 12.76 18.43
N ALA A 141 4.58 12.26 19.57
CA ALA A 141 5.72 12.83 20.29
C ALA A 141 7.10 12.48 19.70
N ALA A 142 7.18 11.42 18.88
CA ALA A 142 8.43 10.95 18.29
C ALA A 142 8.26 10.71 16.79
N GLU A 143 9.32 11.01 16.03
CA GLU A 143 9.46 10.57 14.65
C GLU A 143 9.70 9.05 14.65
N GLY A 144 8.87 8.31 13.93
CA GLY A 144 8.97 6.87 13.78
C GLY A 144 8.33 6.42 12.47
N GLU A 145 8.56 5.16 12.09
CA GLU A 145 7.89 4.59 10.92
C GLU A 145 6.38 4.56 11.15
N PRO A 146 5.58 4.97 10.16
CA PRO A 146 4.12 4.91 10.27
C PRO A 146 3.68 3.45 10.40
N THR A 147 2.94 3.15 11.46
CA THR A 147 2.38 1.81 11.71
C THR A 147 0.88 1.89 11.89
N HIS A 148 0.15 0.85 11.54
CA HIS A 148 -1.29 0.77 11.80
C HIS A 148 -1.71 -0.66 12.14
N GLN A 149 -2.83 -0.77 12.84
CA GLN A 149 -3.46 -2.03 13.17
C GLN A 149 -4.98 -1.89 13.02
N ASN A 150 -5.56 -2.80 12.23
CA ASN A 150 -7.00 -2.90 12.05
C ASN A 150 -7.60 -3.83 13.11
N SER A 151 -8.85 -3.58 13.45
CA SER A 151 -9.71 -4.45 14.26
C SER A 151 -11.05 -4.63 13.56
N GLU A 152 -11.93 -5.48 14.10
CA GLU A 152 -13.27 -5.72 13.55
C GLU A 152 -14.13 -4.44 13.42
N ILE A 153 -13.81 -3.42 14.20
CA ILE A 153 -14.69 -2.29 14.49
C ILE A 153 -13.93 -0.96 14.51
N GLY A 154 -12.71 -0.89 13.95
CA GLY A 154 -11.90 0.31 14.08
C GLY A 154 -10.45 0.07 13.70
N PHE A 155 -9.65 1.11 13.85
CA PHE A 155 -8.22 1.04 13.60
C PHE A 155 -7.43 1.94 14.56
N THR A 156 -6.16 1.60 14.72
CA THR A 156 -5.17 2.48 15.34
C THR A 156 -4.05 2.71 14.35
N ALA A 157 -3.50 3.92 14.34
CA ALA A 157 -2.36 4.31 13.55
C ALA A 157 -1.42 5.15 14.42
N ARG A 158 -0.12 4.96 14.25
CA ARG A 158 0.91 5.72 14.97
C ARG A 158 1.83 6.43 14.00
N SER A 159 2.23 7.65 14.35
CA SER A 159 3.16 8.47 13.56
C SER A 159 2.70 8.74 12.11
N PHE A 160 1.40 8.75 11.85
CA PHE A 160 0.81 8.99 10.53
C PHE A 160 0.87 10.47 10.14
N THR A 161 1.32 10.76 8.93
CA THR A 161 0.99 12.03 8.26
C THR A 161 -0.45 11.96 7.71
N MET A 162 -1.03 13.10 7.33
CA MET A 162 -2.35 13.10 6.66
C MET A 162 -2.29 12.45 5.27
N LYS A 163 -1.12 12.44 4.62
CA LYS A 163 -0.86 11.65 3.41
C LYS A 163 -0.94 10.14 3.69
N ASP A 164 -0.37 9.67 4.80
CA ASP A 164 -0.45 8.25 5.20
C ASP A 164 -1.90 7.85 5.51
N LEU A 165 -2.65 8.71 6.20
CA LEU A 165 -4.07 8.50 6.45
C LEU A 165 -4.89 8.44 5.15
N ALA A 166 -4.62 9.35 4.21
CA ALA A 166 -5.28 9.35 2.90
C ALA A 166 -5.00 8.05 2.12
N ALA A 167 -3.75 7.60 2.08
CA ALA A 167 -3.38 6.33 1.44
C ALA A 167 -4.06 5.12 2.11
N TYR A 168 -4.12 5.10 3.46
CA TYR A 168 -4.83 4.08 4.22
C TYR A 168 -6.34 4.04 3.88
N LEU A 169 -6.99 5.19 3.78
CA LEU A 169 -8.42 5.31 3.46
C LEU A 169 -8.74 4.95 1.99
N ALA A 170 -7.77 5.04 1.08
CA ALA A 170 -7.98 4.76 -0.35
C ALA A 170 -8.38 3.31 -0.64
N SER A 171 -7.87 2.36 0.14
CA SER A 171 -8.17 0.93 -0.01
C SER A 171 -9.65 0.61 0.28
N PRO A 172 -10.21 0.89 1.47
CA PRO A 172 -11.63 0.60 1.76
C PRO A 172 -12.62 1.43 0.94
N LEU A 173 -12.20 2.56 0.39
CA LEU A 173 -13.03 3.42 -0.46
C LEU A 173 -12.97 3.06 -1.95
N ASP A 174 -12.09 2.13 -2.33
CA ASP A 174 -11.79 1.75 -3.70
C ASP A 174 -11.56 2.97 -4.61
N GLY A 175 -10.74 3.93 -4.14
CA GLY A 175 -10.50 5.15 -4.89
C GLY A 175 -9.48 6.07 -4.22
N PRO A 176 -8.85 6.97 -5.00
CA PRO A 176 -7.81 7.84 -4.47
C PRO A 176 -8.38 8.83 -3.46
N VAL A 177 -7.59 9.14 -2.43
CA VAL A 177 -7.92 10.14 -1.41
C VAL A 177 -6.87 11.24 -1.47
N ALA A 178 -7.27 12.48 -1.71
CA ALA A 178 -6.38 13.63 -1.66
C ALA A 178 -6.41 14.25 -0.26
N ASP A 179 -5.23 14.59 0.25
CA ASP A 179 -5.07 15.36 1.47
C ASP A 179 -5.18 16.87 1.17
N GLU A 180 -6.29 17.47 1.58
CA GLU A 180 -6.54 18.91 1.60
C GLU A 180 -6.79 19.40 3.05
N THR A 181 -6.22 18.70 4.03
CA THR A 181 -6.43 19.04 5.46
C THR A 181 -5.70 20.31 5.87
N GLY A 182 -4.60 20.65 5.18
CA GLY A 182 -3.69 21.71 5.55
C GLY A 182 -2.90 21.42 6.84
N LEU A 183 -3.00 20.20 7.37
CA LEU A 183 -2.28 19.77 8.55
C LEU A 183 -0.87 19.32 8.18
N SER A 184 0.11 19.84 8.91
CA SER A 184 1.49 19.38 8.84
C SER A 184 1.86 18.71 10.16
N GLY A 185 2.62 17.63 10.08
CA GLY A 185 3.06 16.86 11.25
C GLY A 185 2.65 15.40 11.18
N ARG A 186 2.85 14.72 12.32
CA ARG A 186 2.53 13.32 12.52
C ARG A 186 1.55 13.17 13.67
N TYR A 187 0.67 12.19 13.55
CA TYR A 187 -0.45 11.99 14.45
C TYR A 187 -0.55 10.52 14.84
N ASP A 188 -0.86 10.29 16.10
CA ASP A 188 -1.39 9.00 16.54
C ASP A 188 -2.91 9.11 16.49
N ILE A 189 -3.54 8.14 15.83
CA ILE A 189 -4.97 8.13 15.50
C ILE A 189 -5.57 6.82 15.99
N ALA A 190 -6.73 6.89 16.65
CA ALA A 190 -7.51 5.73 17.06
C ALA A 190 -8.97 6.00 16.78
N VAL A 191 -9.57 5.25 15.86
CA VAL A 191 -10.99 5.41 15.46
C VAL A 191 -11.78 4.17 15.85
N ASP A 192 -12.89 4.37 16.57
CA ASP A 192 -13.84 3.31 16.93
C ASP A 192 -15.14 3.46 16.14
N PHE A 193 -15.38 2.54 15.21
CA PHE A 193 -16.56 2.55 14.36
C PHE A 193 -17.84 2.08 15.08
N ARG A 194 -17.81 1.53 16.31
CA ARG A 194 -19.01 1.01 17.01
C ARG A 194 -20.17 2.00 17.07
N ARG A 195 -19.88 3.31 17.12
CA ARG A 195 -20.90 4.38 17.16
C ARG A 195 -21.49 4.73 15.79
N TYR A 196 -20.89 4.21 14.72
CA TYR A 196 -21.16 4.56 13.33
C TYR A 196 -21.64 3.37 12.48
N VAL A 197 -21.45 2.14 12.97
CA VAL A 197 -22.07 0.93 12.41
C VAL A 197 -23.26 0.51 13.27
N ASN A 198 -24.38 0.22 12.62
CA ASN A 198 -25.49 -0.47 13.26
C ASN A 198 -25.26 -1.98 13.15
N THR A 199 -25.04 -2.65 14.29
CA THR A 199 -24.81 -4.11 14.34
C THR A 199 -26.10 -4.92 14.52
N GLY A 200 -27.26 -4.27 14.48
CA GLY A 200 -28.56 -4.95 14.52
C GLY A 200 -28.88 -5.73 13.24
N PRO A 201 -29.93 -6.57 13.23
CA PRO A 201 -30.39 -7.22 12.02
C PRO A 201 -30.91 -6.16 11.04
N THR A 202 -30.13 -5.90 9.99
CA THR A 202 -30.49 -4.99 8.89
C THR A 202 -30.62 -5.78 7.60
N THR A 203 -31.59 -5.42 6.77
CA THR A 203 -31.62 -5.90 5.38
C THR A 203 -30.40 -5.34 4.61
N GLN A 204 -30.03 -5.97 3.49
CA GLN A 204 -28.86 -5.54 2.71
C GLN A 204 -28.99 -4.09 2.21
N GLU A 205 -30.20 -3.60 1.98
CA GLU A 205 -30.53 -2.23 1.57
C GLU A 205 -30.38 -1.19 2.70
N GLU A 206 -30.42 -1.62 3.96
CA GLU A 206 -30.28 -0.76 5.14
C GLU A 206 -28.83 -0.68 5.65
N ARG A 207 -27.92 -1.49 5.11
CA ARG A 207 -26.51 -1.44 5.51
C ARG A 207 -25.88 -0.12 5.06
N PRO A 208 -25.32 0.68 5.99
CA PRO A 208 -24.64 1.91 5.60
C PRO A 208 -23.44 1.59 4.70
N SER A 209 -23.19 2.44 3.71
CA SER A 209 -22.02 2.29 2.84
C SER A 209 -20.73 2.55 3.63
N VAL A 210 -19.62 1.95 3.21
CA VAL A 210 -18.31 2.17 3.83
C VAL A 210 -17.97 3.66 3.90
N MET A 211 -18.25 4.39 2.81
CA MET A 211 -18.08 5.83 2.73
C MET A 211 -18.88 6.59 3.81
N SER A 212 -20.14 6.22 4.07
CA SER A 212 -20.95 6.95 5.06
C SER A 212 -20.46 6.71 6.48
N VAL A 213 -20.06 5.47 6.81
CA VAL A 213 -19.47 5.11 8.11
C VAL A 213 -18.16 5.88 8.33
N LEU A 214 -17.24 5.84 7.36
CA LEU A 214 -15.97 6.56 7.43
C LEU A 214 -16.18 8.07 7.54
N SER A 215 -17.07 8.64 6.73
CA SER A 215 -17.36 10.08 6.77
C SER A 215 -17.89 10.52 8.14
N ALA A 216 -18.77 9.73 8.75
CA ALA A 216 -19.33 10.01 10.06
C ALA A 216 -18.28 9.89 11.17
N ALA A 217 -17.44 8.85 11.13
CA ALA A 217 -16.39 8.61 12.10
C ALA A 217 -15.29 9.67 12.05
N LEU A 218 -14.75 9.96 10.86
CA LEU A 218 -13.71 10.98 10.68
C LEU A 218 -14.20 12.36 11.11
N LYS A 219 -15.45 12.73 10.80
CA LYS A 219 -16.03 14.01 11.20
C LYS A 219 -16.28 14.07 12.70
N GLY A 220 -16.82 13.00 13.27
CA GLY A 220 -17.18 12.93 14.67
C GLY A 220 -15.98 12.90 15.60
N GLU A 221 -15.00 12.05 15.31
CA GLU A 221 -13.87 11.78 16.20
C GLU A 221 -12.66 12.68 15.92
N LEU A 222 -12.37 12.96 14.65
CA LEU A 222 -11.14 13.66 14.24
C LEU A 222 -11.39 15.11 13.80
N GLY A 223 -12.64 15.48 13.53
CA GLY A 223 -12.95 16.78 12.90
C GLY A 223 -12.45 16.85 11.45
N LEU A 224 -12.33 15.70 10.78
CA LEU A 224 -11.97 15.60 9.37
C LEU A 224 -13.21 15.32 8.51
N GLN A 225 -13.27 15.93 7.34
CA GLN A 225 -14.35 15.75 6.38
C GLN A 225 -13.84 14.94 5.20
N LEU A 226 -14.61 13.91 4.84
CA LEU A 226 -14.39 13.09 3.64
C LEU A 226 -15.48 13.40 2.62
N ALA A 227 -15.11 13.75 1.39
CA ALA A 227 -16.05 14.11 0.33
C ALA A 227 -15.70 13.45 -1.00
N ALA A 228 -16.68 12.85 -1.67
CA ALA A 228 -16.50 12.35 -3.04
C ALA A 228 -16.54 13.53 -4.03
N LYS A 229 -15.40 13.87 -4.64
CA LYS A 229 -15.32 14.93 -5.65
C LYS A 229 -14.23 14.63 -6.68
N LYS A 230 -14.27 15.34 -7.80
CA LYS A 230 -13.12 15.41 -8.71
C LYS A 230 -12.00 16.19 -8.03
N GLY A 231 -10.78 15.75 -8.25
CA GLY A 231 -9.57 16.36 -7.69
C GLY A 231 -8.35 16.00 -8.52
N MET A 232 -7.24 16.67 -8.22
CA MET A 232 -5.93 16.30 -8.74
C MET A 232 -5.31 15.26 -7.82
N TYR A 233 -4.98 14.10 -8.37
CA TYR A 233 -4.37 13.00 -7.62
C TYR A 233 -3.04 12.62 -8.25
N ASP A 234 -2.10 12.21 -7.40
CA ASP A 234 -0.86 11.59 -7.84
C ASP A 234 -1.21 10.22 -8.43
N VAL A 235 -0.82 9.99 -9.68
CA VAL A 235 -1.02 8.72 -10.38
C VAL A 235 0.32 8.15 -10.80
N VAL A 236 0.41 6.83 -10.79
CA VAL A 236 1.55 6.10 -11.35
C VAL A 236 1.22 5.75 -12.79
N VAL A 237 1.97 6.35 -13.70
CA VAL A 237 1.91 6.07 -15.14
C VAL A 237 2.89 4.96 -15.44
N VAL A 238 2.40 3.82 -15.91
CA VAL A 238 3.24 2.72 -16.39
C VAL A 238 3.69 3.02 -17.82
N ASP A 239 4.99 3.24 -17.98
CA ASP A 239 5.61 3.59 -19.26
C ASP A 239 5.92 2.34 -20.09
N HIS A 240 6.45 1.31 -19.43
CA HIS A 240 6.85 0.06 -20.09
C HIS A 240 6.67 -1.15 -19.18
N VAL A 241 6.36 -2.28 -19.80
CA VAL A 241 6.24 -3.58 -19.15
C VAL A 241 6.45 -4.68 -20.17
N GLU A 242 7.08 -5.77 -19.73
CA GLU A 242 7.24 -7.02 -20.48
C GLU A 242 6.75 -8.22 -19.66
N ALA A 243 6.62 -9.37 -20.31
CA ALA A 243 6.44 -10.63 -19.59
C ALA A 243 7.66 -10.89 -18.69
N PRO A 244 7.49 -11.53 -17.52
CA PRO A 244 8.58 -11.67 -16.57
C PRO A 244 9.71 -12.52 -17.16
N SER A 245 10.95 -12.09 -16.92
CA SER A 245 12.13 -12.92 -17.19
C SER A 245 12.10 -14.22 -16.36
N GLY A 246 12.72 -15.28 -16.90
CA GLY A 246 12.78 -16.58 -16.24
C GLY A 246 13.50 -16.53 -14.88
N ASN A 247 13.15 -17.46 -13.99
CA ASN A 247 13.76 -17.59 -12.65
C ASN A 247 15.20 -18.11 -12.70
#